data_AF-A0A7W6MHX1-F1
#
_entry.id   AF-A0A7W6MHX1-F1
#
_cell.length_a   1.000
_cell.length_b   1.000
_cell.length_c   1.000
_cell.angle_alpha   90.00
_cell.angle_beta   90.00
_cell.angle_gamma   90.00
#
_symmetry.space_group_name_H-M   'P 1'
#
loop_
_entity.id
_entity.type
_entity.pdbx_description
1 polymer ?
#
loop_
_entity_poly.entity_id
_entity_poly.type
_entity_poly.pdbx_seq_one_letter_code
_entity_poly.pdbx_strand_id
1 'polypeptide(L)'
;MTENQVPAWTPAGELTAVPASNDNVPSELRALGAAIGKHESSDSPQQNISAANDNFPPVVAFTGQAGAGKSTATRYLVEQHDYTLVKFAGPLKDMMRAIGLAEDQIEGDLKETPTRLLQGKTPRHAMQALGTEWGRDLIGKDFWTFLWEHRALQVIDAGGRVVTDDCRFPNEAQLIRRLGGDIYKIAGRGGIAGDHVSERGCGDQDLVIANAGAVAELHGKIEEALRRYG
;
A
#
# COMPACT_ATOMS: atom_id res chain seq x y z
N MET A 1 -7.14 -40.02 -37.16
CA MET A 1 -7.04 -38.66 -37.72
C MET A 1 -6.15 -37.89 -36.77
N THR A 2 -4.91 -37.63 -37.17
CA THR A 2 -3.88 -36.96 -36.37
C THR A 2 -4.17 -35.46 -36.37
N GLU A 3 -4.38 -34.89 -35.18
CA GLU A 3 -4.46 -33.45 -34.98
C GLU A 3 -3.12 -32.81 -35.37
N ASN A 4 -3.15 -31.93 -36.38
CA ASN A 4 -2.00 -31.14 -36.79
C ASN A 4 -1.65 -30.15 -35.66
N GLN A 5 -0.58 -30.43 -34.93
CA GLN A 5 0.03 -29.45 -34.02
C GLN A 5 0.67 -28.32 -34.84
N VAL A 6 0.16 -27.10 -34.67
CA VAL A 6 0.78 -25.90 -35.21
C VAL A 6 2.06 -25.60 -34.41
N PRO A 7 3.22 -25.40 -35.06
CA PRO A 7 4.48 -25.13 -34.37
C PRO A 7 4.45 -23.78 -33.64
N ALA A 8 5.03 -23.73 -32.43
CA ALA A 8 5.02 -22.57 -31.52
C ALA A 8 5.84 -21.36 -32.02
N TRP A 9 6.65 -21.52 -33.07
CA TRP A 9 7.53 -20.49 -33.60
C TRP A 9 7.48 -20.48 -35.12
N THR A 10 7.48 -19.29 -35.72
CA THR A 10 7.66 -19.14 -37.17
C THR A 10 9.12 -19.42 -37.56
N PRO A 11 9.39 -19.77 -38.83
CA PRO A 11 10.76 -19.90 -39.34
C PRO A 11 11.61 -18.63 -39.21
N ALA A 12 10.99 -17.47 -38.98
CA ALA A 12 11.64 -16.18 -38.75
C ALA A 12 11.91 -15.87 -37.26
N GLY A 13 11.50 -16.74 -36.34
CA GLY A 13 11.78 -16.61 -34.90
C GLY A 13 10.71 -15.88 -34.07
N GLU A 14 9.56 -15.57 -34.65
CA GLU A 14 8.43 -14.94 -33.93
C GLU A 14 7.41 -15.99 -33.44
N LEU A 15 6.80 -15.75 -32.27
CA LEU A 15 5.75 -16.61 -31.68
C LEU A 15 4.48 -16.62 -32.56
N THR A 16 3.95 -17.81 -32.84
CA THR A 16 2.77 -17.99 -33.71
C THR A 16 1.43 -17.68 -33.03
N ALA A 17 1.42 -17.50 -31.70
CA ALA A 17 0.33 -16.92 -30.95
C ALA A 17 0.85 -16.33 -29.63
N VAL A 18 0.49 -15.08 -29.33
CA VAL A 18 0.66 -14.48 -27.99
C VAL A 18 -0.58 -14.90 -27.17
N PRO A 19 -0.43 -15.59 -26.03
CA PRO A 19 -1.56 -15.82 -25.14
C PRO A 19 -2.18 -14.49 -24.76
N ALA A 20 -3.48 -14.32 -25.03
CA ALA A 20 -4.22 -13.17 -24.55
C ALA A 20 -4.14 -13.17 -23.02
N SER A 21 -3.81 -12.00 -22.45
CA SER A 21 -3.58 -11.70 -21.03
C SER A 21 -2.27 -12.21 -20.44
N ASN A 22 -1.42 -11.26 -20.06
CA ASN A 22 -0.28 -11.48 -19.18
C ASN A 22 -0.82 -11.64 -17.74
N ASP A 23 -1.47 -12.77 -17.49
CA ASP A 23 -2.07 -13.15 -16.21
C ASP A 23 -1.01 -13.70 -15.22
N ASN A 24 0.12 -13.00 -15.09
CA ASN A 24 1.16 -13.32 -14.08
C ASN A 24 0.75 -12.92 -12.65
N VAL A 25 -0.56 -12.81 -12.39
CA VAL A 25 -1.11 -12.74 -11.04
C VAL A 25 -1.58 -14.16 -10.70
N PRO A 26 -0.89 -14.89 -9.81
CA PRO A 26 -1.36 -16.17 -9.29
C PRO A 26 -2.85 -16.10 -8.93
N SER A 27 -3.63 -17.13 -9.26
CA SER A 27 -5.07 -17.19 -8.94
C SER A 27 -5.36 -16.98 -7.44
N GLU A 28 -4.37 -17.25 -6.59
CA GLU A 28 -4.38 -17.04 -5.14
C GLU A 28 -4.39 -15.54 -4.77
N LEU A 29 -3.77 -14.68 -5.58
CA LEU A 29 -3.82 -13.22 -5.44
C LEU A 29 -5.09 -12.60 -6.06
N ARG A 30 -5.76 -13.32 -6.98
CA ARG A 30 -7.14 -12.94 -7.41
C ARG A 30 -8.14 -13.15 -6.30
N ALA A 31 -7.94 -14.17 -5.46
CA ALA A 31 -8.79 -14.44 -4.30
C ALA A 31 -8.65 -13.38 -3.20
N LEU A 32 -7.49 -12.73 -3.06
CA LEU A 32 -7.35 -11.56 -2.18
C LEU A 32 -8.07 -10.31 -2.71
N GLY A 33 -8.21 -10.16 -4.03
CA GLY A 33 -9.04 -9.11 -4.65
C GLY A 33 -10.54 -9.44 -4.69
N ALA A 34 -10.92 -10.70 -4.53
CA ALA A 34 -12.30 -11.19 -4.63
C ALA A 34 -12.97 -11.49 -3.28
N ALA A 35 -12.28 -11.28 -2.15
CA ALA A 35 -12.85 -11.43 -0.80
C ALA A 35 -13.59 -10.18 -0.29
N ILE A 36 -13.92 -9.24 -1.17
CA ILE A 36 -14.82 -8.12 -0.88
C ILE A 36 -16.00 -8.24 -1.85
N GLY A 37 -17.15 -8.71 -1.34
CA GLY A 37 -18.40 -8.71 -2.09
C GLY A 37 -18.91 -10.08 -2.56
N LYS A 38 -19.04 -11.06 -1.67
CA LYS A 38 -20.06 -12.12 -1.79
C LYS A 38 -20.64 -12.45 -0.41
N HIS A 39 -21.61 -11.66 0.03
CA HIS A 39 -22.67 -12.20 0.85
C HIS A 39 -23.67 -12.84 -0.11
N GLU A 40 -23.60 -14.17 -0.26
CA GLU A 40 -24.71 -14.92 -0.84
C GLU A 40 -25.91 -14.82 0.10
N SER A 41 -27.04 -14.55 -0.53
CA SER A 41 -28.38 -14.43 0.04
C SER A 41 -28.82 -15.70 0.77
N SER A 42 -29.09 -15.56 2.07
CA SER A 42 -30.09 -16.36 2.76
C SER A 42 -30.95 -15.44 3.60
N ASP A 43 -32.24 -15.40 3.29
CA ASP A 43 -33.29 -14.61 3.94
C ASP A 43 -33.20 -14.61 5.47
N SER A 44 -33.00 -13.43 6.08
CA SER A 44 -33.39 -13.05 7.46
C SER A 44 -33.00 -11.57 7.75
N PRO A 45 -33.68 -10.89 8.68
CA PRO A 45 -34.19 -9.53 8.49
C PRO A 45 -33.12 -8.45 8.55
N GLN A 46 -33.31 -7.42 7.71
CA GLN A 46 -32.59 -6.15 7.65
C GLN A 46 -31.96 -5.76 8.99
N GLN A 47 -30.67 -6.07 9.14
CA GLN A 47 -29.86 -5.43 10.15
C GLN A 47 -29.58 -4.03 9.64
N ASN A 48 -30.23 -3.05 10.28
CA ASN A 48 -29.85 -1.65 10.22
C ASN A 48 -28.35 -1.56 10.45
N ILE A 49 -27.56 -1.35 9.39
CA ILE A 49 -26.20 -0.85 9.52
C ILE A 49 -26.37 0.55 10.08
N SER A 50 -26.31 0.66 11.41
CA SER A 50 -26.07 1.90 12.10
C SER A 50 -24.76 2.44 11.52
N ALA A 51 -24.85 3.38 10.57
CA ALA A 51 -23.74 4.25 10.26
C ALA A 51 -23.32 4.87 11.58
N ALA A 52 -22.24 4.36 12.18
CA ALA A 52 -21.65 5.00 13.32
C ALA A 52 -21.29 6.41 12.83
N ASN A 53 -21.96 7.41 13.39
CA ASN A 53 -21.60 8.83 13.30
C ASN A 53 -20.28 9.06 14.06
N ASP A 54 -19.28 8.19 13.87
CA ASP A 54 -17.97 8.25 14.51
C ASP A 54 -17.16 9.48 14.04
N ASN A 55 -17.61 10.11 12.94
CA ASN A 55 -17.01 11.29 12.32
C ASN A 55 -15.52 11.09 12.01
N PHE A 56 -15.13 9.83 11.74
CA PHE A 56 -13.75 9.50 11.44
C PHE A 56 -13.37 9.94 10.01
N PRO A 57 -12.10 10.32 9.80
CA PRO A 57 -11.60 10.66 8.48
C PRO A 57 -11.80 9.52 7.46
N PRO A 58 -12.18 9.80 6.21
CA PRO A 58 -12.23 8.77 5.17
C PRO A 58 -10.84 8.23 4.80
N VAL A 59 -9.77 9.02 5.05
CA VAL A 59 -8.39 8.65 4.79
C VAL A 59 -7.51 9.01 5.99
N VAL A 60 -6.67 8.09 6.45
CA VAL A 60 -5.63 8.35 7.45
C VAL A 60 -4.27 8.01 6.89
N ALA A 61 -3.30 8.89 7.09
CA ALA A 61 -1.91 8.65 6.73
C ALA A 61 -1.00 8.71 7.95
N PHE A 62 -0.18 7.68 8.14
CA PHE A 62 0.88 7.69 9.12
C PHE A 62 2.22 8.03 8.47
N THR A 63 2.94 8.95 9.11
CA THR A 63 4.32 9.29 8.76
C THR A 63 5.23 9.21 9.98
N GLY A 64 6.55 9.24 9.77
CA GLY A 64 7.54 9.08 10.83
C GLY A 64 8.66 8.09 10.46
N GLN A 65 9.70 8.05 11.27
CA GLN A 65 10.90 7.24 10.99
C GLN A 65 10.60 5.73 10.99
N ALA A 66 11.49 4.94 10.39
CA ALA A 66 11.46 3.48 10.52
C ALA A 66 11.47 3.08 12.01
N GLY A 67 10.65 2.10 12.40
CA GLY A 67 10.53 1.67 13.80
C GLY A 67 9.66 2.57 14.70
N ALA A 68 9.11 3.69 14.20
CA ALA A 68 8.29 4.59 15.03
C ALA A 68 6.95 4.00 15.49
N GLY A 69 6.50 2.86 14.92
CA GLY A 69 5.22 2.22 15.28
C GLY A 69 4.09 2.41 14.26
N LYS A 70 4.39 2.91 13.04
CA LYS A 70 3.40 3.13 11.97
C LYS A 70 2.60 1.88 11.60
N SER A 71 3.28 0.75 11.43
CA SER A 71 2.61 -0.50 11.08
C SER A 71 1.76 -1.05 12.23
N THR A 72 2.12 -0.76 13.49
CA THR A 72 1.28 -1.05 14.66
C THR A 72 0.00 -0.21 14.64
N ALA A 73 0.13 1.09 14.40
CA ALA A 73 -1.02 2.00 14.29
C ALA A 73 -1.96 1.64 13.13
N THR A 74 -1.37 1.28 11.99
CA THR A 74 -2.12 0.84 10.79
C THR A 74 -2.89 -0.43 11.07
N ARG A 75 -2.27 -1.42 11.71
CA ARG A 75 -2.95 -2.66 12.11
C ARG A 75 -4.14 -2.38 13.03
N TYR A 76 -3.97 -1.48 14.00
CA TYR A 76 -5.06 -1.06 14.87
C TYR A 76 -6.25 -0.49 14.08
N LEU A 77 -6.01 0.41 13.12
CA LEU A 77 -7.07 0.97 12.26
C LEU A 77 -7.78 -0.10 11.41
N VAL A 78 -7.02 -1.03 10.83
CA VAL A 78 -7.58 -2.11 10.01
C VAL A 78 -8.44 -3.05 10.85
N GLU A 79 -7.95 -3.45 12.02
CA GLU A 79 -8.61 -4.46 12.86
C GLU A 79 -9.77 -3.91 13.70
N GLN A 80 -9.73 -2.64 14.10
CA GLN A 80 -10.69 -2.06 15.05
C GLN A 80 -11.63 -1.03 14.43
N HIS A 81 -11.33 -0.50 13.24
CA HIS A 81 -12.09 0.59 12.62
C HIS A 81 -12.39 0.37 11.13
N ASP A 82 -12.20 -0.85 10.62
CA ASP A 82 -12.52 -1.27 9.25
C ASP A 82 -11.84 -0.44 8.16
N TYR A 83 -10.65 0.09 8.43
CA TYR A 83 -9.84 0.74 7.40
C TYR A 83 -9.19 -0.30 6.48
N THR A 84 -9.03 0.07 5.22
CA THR A 84 -8.29 -0.71 4.22
C THR A 84 -6.91 -0.10 4.01
N LEU A 85 -5.86 -0.90 4.17
CA LEU A 85 -4.48 -0.46 3.93
C LEU A 85 -4.21 -0.32 2.44
N VAL A 86 -3.93 0.90 1.98
CA VAL A 86 -3.46 1.21 0.63
C VAL A 86 -2.11 1.92 0.72
N LYS A 87 -1.06 1.32 0.18
CA LYS A 87 0.32 1.85 0.24
C LYS A 87 0.70 2.57 -1.05
N PHE A 88 1.38 3.71 -0.95
CA PHE A 88 1.95 4.39 -2.13
C PHE A 88 3.00 3.52 -2.83
N ALA A 89 3.80 2.80 -2.04
CA ALA A 89 4.74 1.80 -2.53
C ALA A 89 4.09 0.46 -2.86
N GLY A 90 2.75 0.34 -2.84
CA GLY A 90 2.06 -0.90 -3.21
C GLY A 90 2.41 -1.36 -4.63
N PRO A 91 2.18 -0.54 -5.66
CA PRO A 91 2.45 -0.92 -7.05
C PRO A 91 3.92 -1.28 -7.32
N LEU A 92 4.88 -0.55 -6.75
CA LEU A 92 6.30 -0.89 -6.95
C LEU A 92 6.66 -2.24 -6.31
N LYS A 93 6.04 -2.59 -5.18
CA LYS A 93 6.21 -3.90 -4.53
C LYS A 93 5.55 -5.00 -5.35
N ASP A 94 4.39 -4.74 -5.95
CA ASP A 94 3.73 -5.67 -6.86
C ASP A 94 4.62 -5.97 -8.08
N MET A 95 5.33 -4.96 -8.62
CA MET A 95 6.32 -5.16 -9.68
C MET A 95 7.51 -6.02 -9.23
N MET A 96 7.98 -5.85 -7.98
CA MET A 96 9.04 -6.70 -7.41
C MET A 96 8.60 -8.16 -7.27
N ARG A 97 7.34 -8.39 -6.86
CA ARG A 97 6.75 -9.74 -6.82
C ARG A 97 6.72 -10.36 -8.22
N ALA A 98 6.32 -9.57 -9.22
CA ALA A 98 6.20 -10.04 -10.60
C ALA A 98 7.53 -10.51 -11.21
N ILE A 99 8.67 -9.97 -10.74
CA ILE A 99 10.02 -10.43 -11.16
C ILE A 99 10.58 -11.57 -10.29
N GLY A 100 9.78 -12.11 -9.36
CA GLY A 100 10.11 -13.29 -8.58
C GLY A 100 10.77 -13.03 -7.22
N LEU A 101 10.72 -11.81 -6.69
CA LEU A 101 11.16 -11.55 -5.31
C LEU A 101 10.11 -12.05 -4.31
N ALA A 102 10.59 -12.70 -3.24
CA ALA A 102 9.75 -13.18 -2.14
C ALA A 102 9.42 -12.06 -1.13
N GLU A 103 8.42 -12.27 -0.27
CA GLU A 103 7.97 -11.22 0.66
C GLU A 103 9.00 -10.81 1.69
N ASP A 104 9.83 -11.74 2.15
CA ASP A 104 10.93 -11.45 3.05
C ASP A 104 12.01 -10.55 2.41
N GLN A 105 12.15 -10.61 1.08
CA GLN A 105 13.00 -9.73 0.29
C GLN A 105 12.37 -8.36 0.04
N ILE A 106 11.04 -8.24 0.05
CA ILE A 106 10.33 -7.00 -0.26
C ILE A 106 10.00 -6.21 1.01
N GLU A 107 9.39 -6.85 2.00
CA GLU A 107 8.94 -6.22 3.26
C GLU A 107 9.77 -6.69 4.48
N GLY A 108 10.49 -7.81 4.39
CA GLY A 108 11.18 -8.45 5.52
C GLY A 108 12.65 -8.07 5.72
N ASP A 109 13.41 -9.00 6.29
CA ASP A 109 14.80 -8.80 6.71
C ASP A 109 15.81 -8.98 5.56
N LEU A 110 15.42 -9.62 4.46
CA LEU A 110 16.30 -9.89 3.31
C LEU A 110 16.37 -8.73 2.30
N LYS A 111 15.65 -7.63 2.55
CA LYS A 111 15.63 -6.46 1.66
C LYS A 111 16.99 -5.79 1.45
N GLU A 112 17.90 -5.94 2.41
CA GLU A 112 19.27 -5.43 2.32
C GLU A 112 20.27 -6.50 1.84
N THR A 113 19.80 -7.71 1.51
CA THR A 113 20.65 -8.82 1.05
C THR A 113 20.72 -8.83 -0.49
N PRO A 114 21.92 -8.80 -1.09
CA PRO A 114 22.08 -8.95 -2.54
C PRO A 114 21.49 -10.25 -3.06
N THR A 115 20.88 -10.20 -4.25
CA THR A 115 20.32 -11.39 -4.91
C THR A 115 20.78 -11.49 -6.36
N ARG A 116 20.91 -12.73 -6.85
CA ARG A 116 21.23 -13.02 -8.25
C ARG A 116 20.16 -12.49 -9.20
N LEU A 117 18.88 -12.51 -8.81
CA LEU A 117 17.78 -11.98 -9.62
C LEU A 117 17.96 -10.50 -9.97
N LEU A 118 18.60 -9.75 -9.07
CA LEU A 118 18.91 -8.33 -9.25
C LEU A 118 20.39 -8.10 -9.61
N GLN A 119 21.06 -9.11 -10.19
CA GLN A 119 22.47 -9.04 -10.61
C GLN A 119 23.42 -8.55 -9.50
N GLY A 120 23.19 -9.02 -8.26
CA GLY A 120 24.01 -8.65 -7.10
C GLY A 120 23.62 -7.32 -6.44
N LYS A 121 22.52 -6.67 -6.86
CA LYS A 121 21.91 -5.58 -6.11
C LYS A 121 20.96 -6.10 -5.03
N THR A 122 20.68 -5.25 -4.05
CA THR A 122 19.71 -5.54 -2.99
C THR A 122 18.29 -5.18 -3.44
N PRO A 123 17.24 -5.87 -2.94
CA PRO A 123 15.85 -5.46 -3.16
C PRO A 123 15.57 -4.01 -2.75
N ARG A 124 16.18 -3.54 -1.65
CA ARG A 124 16.11 -2.14 -1.22
C ARG A 124 16.55 -1.18 -2.31
N HIS A 125 17.73 -1.43 -2.89
CA HIS A 125 18.26 -0.61 -3.97
C HIS A 125 17.31 -0.61 -5.15
N ALA A 126 16.86 -1.79 -5.60
CA ALA A 126 15.97 -1.91 -6.74
C ALA A 126 14.64 -1.16 -6.52
N MET A 127 14.03 -1.28 -5.34
CA MET A 127 12.80 -0.54 -5.00
C MET A 127 13.01 0.97 -4.93
N GLN A 128 14.16 1.43 -4.42
CA GLN A 128 14.50 2.85 -4.40
C GLN A 128 14.66 3.39 -5.82
N ALA A 129 15.50 2.77 -6.65
CA ALA A 129 15.71 3.18 -8.03
C ALA A 129 14.42 3.13 -8.86
N LEU A 130 13.61 2.09 -8.70
CA LEU A 130 12.32 1.98 -9.37
C LEU A 130 11.35 3.08 -8.91
N GLY A 131 11.30 3.35 -7.60
CA GLY A 131 10.42 4.36 -7.02
C GLY A 131 10.80 5.79 -7.41
N THR A 132 12.08 6.14 -7.35
CA THR A 132 12.54 7.51 -7.62
C THR A 132 12.97 7.70 -9.07
N GLU A 133 14.08 7.08 -9.48
CA GLU A 133 14.70 7.37 -10.77
C GLU A 133 13.76 7.01 -11.94
N TRP A 134 13.16 5.82 -11.90
CA TRP A 134 12.23 5.42 -12.94
C TRP A 134 10.83 6.02 -12.74
N GLY A 135 10.20 5.80 -11.59
CA GLY A 135 8.81 6.22 -11.38
C GLY A 135 8.65 7.74 -11.29
N ARG A 136 9.37 8.38 -10.38
CA ARG A 136 9.20 9.81 -10.09
C ARG A 136 9.87 10.70 -11.12
N ASP A 137 11.12 10.41 -11.46
CA ASP A 137 11.95 11.30 -12.28
C ASP A 137 11.73 11.07 -13.77
N LEU A 138 11.61 9.81 -14.22
CA LEU A 138 11.41 9.48 -15.63
C LEU A 138 9.94 9.50 -16.07
N ILE A 139 9.01 8.91 -15.31
CA ILE A 139 7.58 8.90 -15.68
C ILE A 139 6.87 10.18 -15.24
N GLY A 140 7.00 10.53 -13.96
CA GLY A 140 6.50 11.81 -13.46
C GLY A 140 6.27 11.84 -11.96
N LYS A 141 6.39 13.05 -11.40
CA LYS A 141 6.34 13.28 -9.96
C LYS A 141 5.09 12.75 -9.25
N ASP A 142 3.97 12.69 -9.97
CA ASP A 142 2.66 12.30 -9.46
C ASP A 142 2.23 10.88 -9.89
N PHE A 143 3.14 10.12 -10.52
CA PHE A 143 2.85 8.76 -11.00
C PHE A 143 2.32 7.84 -9.89
N TRP A 144 3.05 7.73 -8.78
CA TRP A 144 2.64 6.89 -7.65
C TRP A 144 1.38 7.40 -6.94
N THR A 145 1.20 8.73 -6.89
CA THR A 145 0.01 9.33 -6.29
C THR A 145 -1.24 9.04 -7.11
N PHE A 146 -1.17 9.04 -8.44
CA PHE A 146 -2.33 8.69 -9.28
C PHE A 146 -2.69 7.21 -9.17
N LEU A 147 -1.70 6.31 -9.09
CA LEU A 147 -1.96 4.89 -8.85
C LEU A 147 -2.59 4.63 -7.48
N TRP A 148 -2.12 5.34 -6.46
CA TRP A 148 -2.68 5.26 -5.12
C TRP A 148 -4.11 5.83 -5.07
N GLU A 149 -4.34 7.00 -5.66
CA GLU A 149 -5.65 7.67 -5.72
C GLU A 149 -6.70 6.76 -6.35
N HIS A 150 -6.38 6.13 -7.48
CA HIS A 150 -7.26 5.19 -8.14
C HIS A 150 -7.68 4.03 -7.21
N ARG A 151 -6.72 3.44 -6.47
CA ARG A 151 -7.01 2.35 -5.51
C ARG A 151 -7.78 2.84 -4.28
N ALA A 152 -7.47 4.03 -3.78
CA ALA A 152 -8.13 4.63 -2.62
C ALA A 152 -9.59 4.97 -2.93
N LEU A 153 -9.87 5.56 -4.09
CA LEU A 153 -11.23 5.88 -4.52
C LEU A 153 -12.10 4.64 -4.67
N GLN A 154 -11.56 3.51 -5.15
CA GLN A 154 -12.31 2.25 -5.19
C GLN A 154 -12.80 1.80 -3.81
N VAL A 155 -12.00 2.00 -2.76
CA VAL A 155 -12.39 1.70 -1.38
C VAL A 155 -13.44 2.69 -0.88
N ILE A 156 -13.21 3.98 -1.10
CA ILE A 156 -14.09 5.06 -0.63
C ILE A 156 -15.46 4.99 -1.31
N ASP A 157 -15.50 4.77 -2.62
CA ASP A 157 -16.74 4.65 -3.41
C ASP A 157 -17.55 3.40 -3.01
N ALA A 158 -16.88 2.38 -2.48
CA ALA A 158 -17.53 1.20 -1.88
C ALA A 158 -18.00 1.44 -0.43
N GLY A 159 -17.85 2.65 0.10
CA GLY A 159 -18.22 3.04 1.47
C GLY A 159 -17.18 2.71 2.54
N GLY A 160 -15.96 2.31 2.14
CA GLY A 160 -14.86 2.00 3.04
C GLY A 160 -14.01 3.22 3.42
N ARG A 161 -13.03 2.98 4.30
CA ARG A 161 -12.01 3.97 4.71
C ARG A 161 -10.62 3.49 4.34
N VAL A 162 -9.69 4.41 4.13
CA VAL A 162 -8.32 4.09 3.66
C VAL A 162 -7.29 4.49 4.70
N VAL A 163 -6.35 3.60 5.00
CA VAL A 163 -5.15 3.92 5.79
C VAL A 163 -3.89 3.72 4.97
N THR A 164 -2.91 4.59 5.12
CA THR A 164 -1.58 4.46 4.52
C THR A 164 -0.48 4.71 5.55
N ASP A 165 0.64 3.99 5.48
CA ASP A 165 1.75 4.08 6.45
C ASP A 165 3.09 4.48 5.83
N ASP A 166 3.06 4.84 4.54
CA ASP A 166 4.21 5.19 3.73
C ASP A 166 4.11 6.55 3.03
N CYS A 167 3.35 7.49 3.61
CA CYS A 167 3.32 8.89 3.17
C CYS A 167 4.66 9.59 3.51
N ARG A 168 5.42 9.93 2.48
CA ARG A 168 6.80 10.39 2.53
C ARG A 168 7.04 11.68 1.74
N PHE A 169 6.16 12.06 0.82
CA PHE A 169 6.37 13.22 -0.05
C PHE A 169 5.25 14.28 0.10
N PRO A 170 5.55 15.57 -0.15
CA PRO A 170 4.53 16.63 -0.06
C PRO A 170 3.33 16.43 -1.00
N ASN A 171 3.54 15.87 -2.19
CA ASN A 171 2.45 15.63 -3.14
C ASN A 171 1.50 14.52 -2.68
N GLU A 172 2.01 13.52 -1.95
CA GLU A 172 1.21 12.48 -1.30
C GLU A 172 0.35 13.09 -0.19
N ALA A 173 0.95 13.93 0.66
CA ALA A 173 0.22 14.63 1.73
C ALA A 173 -0.89 15.53 1.18
N GLN A 174 -0.61 16.28 0.10
CA GLN A 174 -1.63 17.08 -0.57
C GLN A 174 -2.78 16.24 -1.12
N LEU A 175 -2.49 15.07 -1.70
CA LEU A 175 -3.51 14.15 -2.18
C LEU A 175 -4.40 13.63 -1.04
N ILE A 176 -3.80 13.19 0.06
CA ILE A 176 -4.55 12.74 1.26
C ILE A 176 -5.53 13.81 1.74
N ARG A 177 -5.09 15.07 1.81
CA ARG A 177 -5.96 16.18 2.21
C ARG A 177 -7.07 16.48 1.21
N ARG A 178 -6.81 16.39 -0.10
CA ARG A 178 -7.87 16.54 -1.12
C ARG A 178 -8.98 15.52 -0.97
N LEU A 179 -8.66 14.32 -0.48
CA LEU A 179 -9.62 13.27 -0.15
C LEU A 179 -10.22 13.41 1.26
N GLY A 180 -10.03 14.57 1.90
CA GLY A 180 -10.55 14.84 3.23
C GLY A 180 -9.89 14.00 4.32
N GLY A 181 -8.64 13.56 4.13
CA GLY A 181 -7.90 12.75 5.08
C GLY A 181 -7.02 13.55 6.06
N ASP A 182 -6.60 12.86 7.11
CA ASP A 182 -5.72 13.38 8.16
C ASP A 182 -4.35 12.67 8.14
N ILE A 183 -3.29 13.43 8.45
CA ILE A 183 -1.90 12.97 8.43
C ILE A 183 -1.32 13.03 9.83
N TYR A 184 -1.00 11.88 10.40
CA TYR A 184 -0.46 11.75 11.74
C TYR A 184 1.00 11.31 11.72
N LYS A 185 1.88 12.09 12.35
CA LYS A 185 3.28 11.74 12.54
C LYS A 185 3.46 10.97 13.83
N ILE A 186 3.93 9.74 13.77
CA ILE A 186 4.31 8.97 14.95
C ILE A 186 5.78 9.23 15.28
N ALA A 187 6.07 9.61 16.54
CA ALA A 187 7.41 9.94 17.01
C ALA A 187 7.64 9.42 18.45
N GLY A 188 8.90 9.25 18.87
CA GLY A 188 9.24 8.96 20.28
C GLY A 188 10.10 7.72 20.51
N ARG A 189 9.95 6.66 19.70
CA ARG A 189 10.76 5.42 19.87
C ARG A 189 12.16 5.47 19.24
N GLY A 190 12.53 6.57 18.58
CA GLY A 190 13.79 6.72 17.86
C GLY A 190 13.88 5.78 16.65
N GLY A 191 13.88 6.33 15.45
CA GLY A 191 14.19 5.56 14.24
C GLY A 191 15.59 5.85 13.75
N ILE A 192 16.15 4.92 12.98
CA ILE A 192 17.37 5.16 12.23
C ILE A 192 17.02 6.15 11.12
N ALA A 193 17.65 7.33 11.11
CA ALA A 193 17.54 8.26 10.01
C ALA A 193 18.28 7.67 8.80
N GLY A 194 17.56 7.45 7.69
CA GLY A 194 18.19 7.12 6.40
C GLY A 194 18.41 8.39 5.57
N ASP A 195 19.45 8.39 4.73
CA ASP A 195 19.81 9.56 3.92
C ASP A 195 18.95 9.74 2.66
N HIS A 196 18.16 8.73 2.28
CA HIS A 196 17.34 8.77 1.07
C HIS A 196 16.20 9.78 1.22
N VAL A 197 15.84 10.48 0.13
CA VAL A 197 14.80 11.54 0.14
C VAL A 197 13.47 11.05 0.71
N SER A 198 13.16 9.76 0.52
CA SER A 198 11.97 9.09 1.03
C SER A 198 11.94 8.90 2.55
N GLU A 199 13.01 9.21 3.27
CA GLU A 199 13.14 9.04 4.74
C GLU A 199 12.96 10.35 5.50
N ARG A 200 12.86 11.50 4.82
CA ARG A 200 12.67 12.82 5.45
C ARG A 200 11.23 13.04 5.96
N GLY A 201 10.29 12.20 5.53
CA GLY A 201 8.86 12.35 5.81
C GLY A 201 8.22 13.43 4.93
N CYS A 202 6.89 13.54 4.98
CA CYS A 202 6.15 14.49 4.13
C CYS A 202 6.34 15.96 4.51
N GLY A 203 6.84 16.25 5.72
CA GLY A 203 7.11 17.60 6.22
C GLY A 203 5.87 18.43 6.59
N ASP A 204 4.68 17.84 6.49
CA ASP A 204 3.41 18.53 6.60
C ASP A 204 2.35 17.63 7.25
N GLN A 205 2.55 17.33 8.53
CA GLN A 205 1.62 16.54 9.35
C GLN A 205 0.62 17.42 10.11
N ASP A 206 -0.59 16.91 10.34
CA ASP A 206 -1.64 17.62 11.08
C ASP A 206 -1.51 17.43 12.60
N LEU A 207 -1.06 16.25 13.03
CA LEU A 207 -0.83 15.93 14.44
C LEU A 207 0.45 15.12 14.63
N VAL A 208 1.09 15.26 15.80
CA VAL A 208 2.18 14.40 16.24
C VAL A 208 1.69 13.48 17.36
N ILE A 209 1.72 12.17 17.12
CA ILE A 209 1.37 11.13 18.10
C ILE A 209 2.67 10.63 18.75
N ALA A 210 2.82 10.92 20.05
CA ALA A 210 3.96 10.47 20.83
C ALA A 210 3.82 8.99 21.22
N ASN A 211 4.68 8.13 20.66
CA ASN A 211 4.85 6.73 20.98
C ASN A 211 6.11 6.55 21.87
N ALA A 212 5.91 6.58 23.19
CA ALA A 212 6.96 6.37 24.19
C ALA A 212 6.61 5.30 25.25
N GLY A 213 5.36 4.86 25.29
CA GLY A 213 4.85 3.89 26.27
C GLY A 213 4.36 2.60 25.63
N ALA A 214 3.44 1.91 26.29
CA ALA A 214 2.91 0.63 25.81
C ALA A 214 2.06 0.77 24.53
N VAL A 215 1.83 -0.34 23.82
CA VAL A 215 0.99 -0.37 22.60
C VAL A 215 -0.43 0.12 22.88
N ALA A 216 -1.00 -0.21 24.04
CA ALA A 216 -2.32 0.27 24.44
C ALA A 216 -2.40 1.81 24.56
N GLU A 217 -1.32 2.45 25.02
CA GLU A 217 -1.25 3.91 25.08
C GLU A 217 -1.21 4.53 23.68
N LEU A 218 -0.49 3.88 22.74
CA LEU A 218 -0.49 4.30 21.34
C LEU A 218 -1.90 4.21 20.73
N HIS A 219 -2.61 3.10 20.97
CA HIS A 219 -3.97 2.93 20.50
C HIS A 219 -4.91 4.01 21.04
N GLY A 220 -4.85 4.31 22.35
CA GLY A 220 -5.67 5.36 22.95
C GLY A 220 -5.43 6.75 22.36
N LYS A 221 -4.17 7.08 22.02
CA LYS A 221 -3.84 8.36 21.36
C LYS A 221 -4.31 8.41 19.90
N ILE A 222 -4.31 7.28 19.20
CA ILE A 222 -4.85 7.18 17.84
C ILE A 222 -6.36 7.38 17.88
N GLU A 223 -7.05 6.73 18.81
CA GLU A 223 -8.49 6.87 19.03
C GLU A 223 -8.90 8.34 19.26
N GLU A 224 -8.12 9.05 20.09
CA GLU A 224 -8.33 10.48 20.34
C GLU A 224 -8.10 11.31 19.07
N ALA A 225 -7.04 11.01 18.31
CA ALA A 225 -6.70 11.73 17.08
C ALA A 225 -7.74 11.57 15.96
N LEU A 226 -8.40 10.41 15.87
CA LEU A 226 -9.41 10.10 14.86
C LEU A 226 -10.70 10.91 15.02
N ARG A 227 -11.00 11.39 16.24
CA ARG A 227 -12.25 12.10 16.52
C ARG A 227 -12.18 13.52 15.97
N ARG A 228 -12.89 13.76 14.87
CA ARG A 228 -13.16 15.12 14.39
C ARG A 228 -14.28 15.72 15.24
N TYR A 229 -13.96 16.77 16.01
CA TYR A 229 -14.98 17.59 16.63
C TYR A 229 -15.58 18.48 15.53
N GLY A 230 -16.83 18.20 15.17
CA GLY A 230 -17.62 19.01 14.24
C GLY A 230 -18.11 20.31 14.85
#